data_AF-A0A9E0ZGH5-F1
#
_entry.id   AF-A0A9E0ZGH5-F1
#
_cell.length_a   1.000
_cell.length_b   1.000
_cell.length_c   1.000
_cell.angle_alpha   90.00
_cell.angle_beta   90.00
_cell.angle_gamma   90.00
#
_symmetry.space_group_name_H-M   'P 1'
#
loop_
_entity.id
_entity.type
_entity.pdbx_description
1 polymer ?
#
loop_
_entity_poly.entity_id
_entity_poly.type
_entity_poly.pdbx_seq_one_letter_code
_entity_poly.pdbx_strand_id
1 'polypeptide(L)' 'MTLGTAAAGVVTTGGGTYNIGFNGDDKTQFDAYDLAELLDLWIDFCAENNFDTSSVDYVEKVMR' A
#
# COMPACT_ATOMS: atom_id res chain seq x y z
N MET A 1 -8.91 -3.53 -5.66
CA MET A 1 -9.53 -3.61 -4.31
C MET A 1 -8.98 -2.48 -3.44
N THR A 2 -9.50 -2.27 -2.22
CA THR A 2 -8.90 -1.23 -1.33
C THR A 2 -7.60 -1.73 -0.72
N LEU A 3 -6.70 -0.80 -0.39
CA LEU A 3 -5.45 -1.11 0.31
C LEU A 3 -5.69 -1.87 1.61
N GLY A 4 -6.66 -1.43 2.42
CA GLY A 4 -6.97 -2.09 3.70
C GLY A 4 -7.35 -3.56 3.56
N THR A 5 -7.99 -3.93 2.44
CA THR A 5 -8.31 -5.34 2.14
C THR A 5 -7.06 -6.12 1.77
N ALA A 6 -6.23 -5.57 0.87
CA ALA A 6 -5.02 -6.23 0.40
C ALA A 6 -3.93 -6.35 1.48
N ALA A 7 -3.88 -5.38 2.40
CA ALA A 7 -2.91 -5.31 3.49
C ALA A 7 -3.32 -6.11 4.73
N ALA A 8 -4.56 -6.60 4.81
CA ALA A 8 -5.06 -7.33 5.97
C ALA A 8 -4.22 -8.60 6.24
N GLY A 9 -3.59 -8.67 7.41
CA GLY A 9 -2.71 -9.77 7.80
C GLY A 9 -1.29 -9.71 7.21
N VAL A 10 -1.00 -8.76 6.33
CA VAL A 10 0.35 -8.49 5.78
C VAL A 10 1.04 -7.39 6.57
N VAL A 11 0.33 -6.30 6.82
CA VAL A 11 0.86 -5.15 7.53
C VAL A 11 0.67 -5.32 9.02
N THR A 12 1.77 -5.25 9.76
CA THR A 12 1.81 -5.34 11.22
C THR A 12 2.51 -4.12 11.78
N THR A 13 2.03 -3.60 12.91
CA THR A 13 2.72 -2.53 13.66
C THR A 13 4.16 -2.91 13.97
N GLY A 14 5.08 -1.95 13.85
CA GLY A 14 6.51 -2.13 14.12
C GLY A 14 7.42 -1.86 12.93
N GLY A 15 6.90 -1.30 11.84
CA GLY A 15 7.70 -0.96 10.67
C GLY A 15 7.77 -2.05 9.62
N GLY A 16 7.89 -1.60 8.37
CA GLY A 16 8.13 -2.42 7.21
C GLY A 16 8.23 -1.58 5.95
N THR A 17 8.91 -2.16 4.96
CA THR A 17 8.83 -1.70 3.58
C THR A 17 7.79 -2.54 2.87
N TYR A 18 6.84 -1.92 2.20
CA TYR A 18 5.72 -2.59 1.54
C TYR A 18 5.67 -2.22 0.06
N ASN A 19 5.60 -3.22 -0.81
CA ASN A 19 5.26 -2.98 -2.22
C ASN A 19 3.74 -3.02 -2.38
N ILE A 20 3.22 -2.10 -3.16
CA ILE A 20 1.82 -2.05 -3.57
C ILE A 20 1.79 -2.20 -5.09
N GLY A 21 1.17 -3.29 -5.56
CA GLY A 21 0.79 -3.42 -6.97
C GLY A 21 -0.58 -2.78 -7.19
N PHE A 22 -0.73 -2.01 -8.26
CA PHE A 22 -1.98 -1.32 -8.58
C PHE A 22 -2.14 -1.15 -10.10
N ASN A 23 -3.37 -0.88 -10.55
CA ASN A 23 -3.69 -0.68 -11.97
C ASN A 23 -3.21 -1.83 -12.90
N GLY A 24 -3.10 -3.05 -12.39
CA GLY A 24 -2.65 -4.23 -13.14
C GLY A 24 -1.13 -4.42 -13.13
N ASP A 25 -0.40 -3.46 -13.72
CA ASP A 25 1.05 -3.59 -13.95
C ASP A 25 1.91 -2.54 -13.20
N ASP A 26 1.28 -1.53 -12.59
CA ASP A 26 2.00 -0.47 -11.88
C ASP A 26 2.39 -0.90 -10.47
N LYS A 27 3.48 -0.31 -9.97
CA LYS A 27 4.01 -0.61 -8.63
C LYS A 27 4.58 0.63 -7.96
N THR A 28 4.36 0.70 -6.65
CA THR A 28 5.03 1.67 -5.78
C THR A 28 5.49 0.99 -4.49
N GLN A 29 6.35 1.65 -3.73
CA GLN A 29 6.89 1.15 -2.47
C GLN A 29 6.87 2.24 -1.41
N PHE A 30 6.44 1.88 -0.20
CA PHE A 30 6.43 2.77 0.96
C PHE A 30 7.06 2.09 2.17
N ASP A 31 7.74 2.89 2.98
CA ASP A 31 8.03 2.54 4.36
C ASP A 31 6.88 3.03 5.24
N ALA A 32 6.36 2.15 6.09
CA ALA A 32 5.27 2.49 7.02
C ALA A 32 5.43 1.73 8.34
N TYR A 33 5.07 2.37 9.45
CA TYR A 33 5.07 1.80 10.79
C TYR A 33 3.93 0.79 10.99
N ASP A 34 2.74 1.13 10.48
CA ASP A 34 1.52 0.33 10.60
C ASP A 34 0.57 0.52 9.40
N LEU A 35 -0.63 -0.07 9.48
CA LEU A 35 -1.64 -0.01 8.40
C LEU A 35 -2.22 1.39 8.20
N ALA A 36 -2.35 2.19 9.26
CA ALA A 36 -2.91 3.52 9.16
C ALA A 36 -1.96 4.43 8.39
N GLU A 37 -0.67 4.40 8.74
CA GLU A 37 0.35 5.16 8.02
C GLU A 37 0.47 4.72 6.55
N LEU A 38 0.44 3.40 6.28
CA LEU A 38 0.48 2.92 4.90
C LEU A 38 -0.76 3.38 4.09
N LEU A 39 -1.92 3.47 4.73
CA LEU A 39 -3.15 3.96 4.10
C LEU A 39 -3.06 5.45 3.77
N ASP A 40 -2.53 6.27 4.69
CA ASP A 40 -2.34 7.70 4.45
C ASP A 40 -1.38 7.93 3.28
N LEU A 41 -0.23 7.24 3.26
CA LEU A 41 0.74 7.30 2.16
C LEU A 41 0.12 6.91 0.81
N TRP A 42 -0.71 5.87 0.79
CA TRP A 42 -1.40 5.44 -0.43
C TRP A 42 -2.45 6.45 -0.91
N ILE A 43 -3.21 7.05 0.00
CA ILE A 43 -4.22 8.07 -0.34
C ILE A 43 -3.54 9.31 -0.93
N ASP A 44 -2.47 9.79 -0.30
CA ASP A 44 -1.72 10.95 -0.78
C ASP A 44 -1.12 10.68 -2.16
N PHE A 45 -0.48 9.52 -2.34
CA PHE A 45 0.06 9.10 -3.63
C PHE A 45 -1.01 9.04 -4.73
N CYS A 46 -2.19 8.48 -4.42
CA CYS A 46 -3.30 8.45 -5.38
C CYS A 46 -3.79 9.85 -5.74
N ALA A 47 -3.91 10.75 -4.76
CA ALA A 47 -4.36 12.12 -4.97
C ALA A 47 -3.38 12.91 -5.86
N GLU A 48 -2.08 12.78 -5.63
CA GLU A 48 -1.03 13.45 -6.42
C GLU A 48 -1.00 12.99 -7.87
N ASN A 49 -1.30 11.72 -8.12
CA ASN A 49 -1.22 11.10 -9.44
C ASN A 49 -2.58 10.91 -10.13
N ASN A 50 -3.67 11.35 -9.49
CA ASN A 50 -5.04 11.19 -9.97
C ASN A 50 -5.41 9.70 -10.24
N PHE A 51 -5.04 8.83 -9.30
CA PHE A 51 -5.38 7.41 -9.29
C PHE A 51 -6.54 7.09 -8.35
N ASP A 52 -7.21 5.95 -8.59
CA ASP A 52 -8.26 5.44 -7.71
C ASP A 52 -7.64 4.69 -6.53
N THR A 53 -8.01 5.03 -5.29
CA THR A 53 -7.51 4.35 -4.08
C THR A 53 -7.96 2.89 -3.97
N SER A 54 -8.95 2.48 -4.78
CA SER A 54 -9.45 1.11 -4.91
C SER A 54 -8.80 0.31 -6.05
N SER A 55 -7.76 0.87 -6.69
CA SER A 55 -6.98 0.22 -7.77
C SER A 55 -5.94 -0.81 -7.31
N VAL A 56 -5.86 -1.11 -6.01
CA VAL A 56 -4.84 -2.02 -5.47
C VAL A 56 -5.09 -3.45 -5.93
N ASP A 57 -4.04 -4.12 -6.37
CA ASP A 57 -4.03 -5.54 -6.74
C ASP A 57 -3.47 -6.40 -5.61
N TYR A 58 -2.36 -5.97 -5.01
CA TYR A 58 -1.72 -6.67 -3.89
C TYR A 58 -0.92 -5.73 -2.98
N VAL A 59 -0.69 -6.19 -1.75
CA VAL A 59 0.29 -5.63 -0.83
C VAL A 59 1.20 -6.76 -0.36
N GLU A 60 2.51 -6.54 -0.43
CA GLU A 60 3.51 -7.49 0.09
C GLU A 60 4.52 -6.76 0.99
N LYS A 61 4.92 -7.42 2.08
CA LYS A 61 6.01 -6.94 2.94
C LYS A 61 7.34 -7.41 2.37
N VAL A 62 8.27 -6.49 2.16
CA VAL A 62 9.64 -6.82 1.75
C VAL A 62 10.35 -7.50 2.93
N MET A 63 10.73 -8.77 2.75
CA MET A 63 11.58 -9.47 3.70
C MET A 63 13.05 -9.14 3.39
N ARG A 64 13.77 -8.61 4.39
CA ARG A 64 15.22 -8.42 4.35
C ARG A 64 15.92 -9.54 5.09
#